data_AF-A0A5E6Y7N4-F1
#
_entry.id   AF-A0A5E6Y7N4-F1
#
_cell.length_a   1.000
_cell.length_b   1.000
_cell.length_c   1.000
_cell.angle_alpha   90.00
_cell.angle_beta   90.00
_cell.angle_gamma   90.00
#
_symmetry.space_group_name_H-M   'P 1'
#
loop_
_entity.id
_entity.type
_entity.pdbx_description
1 polymer ?
#
loop_
_entity_poly.entity_id
_entity_poly.type
_entity_poly.pdbx_seq_one_letter_code
_entity_poly.pdbx_strand_id
1 'polypeptide(L)' 'MADDVDFADERIEKELASALAARVIYSGESALECECGEEISEGRRLAVPGVKECITCAEQAALKLRGVRRG' A
#
# COMPACT_ATOMS: atom_id res chain seq x y z
N MET A 1 27.71 -10.63 28.51
CA MET A 1 28.63 -10.03 27.52
C MET A 1 27.87 -10.05 26.22
N ALA A 2 27.85 -8.93 25.48
CA ALA A 2 27.21 -8.94 24.17
C ALA A 2 27.99 -9.90 23.28
N ASP A 3 27.31 -10.91 22.74
CA ASP A 3 27.88 -11.83 21.75
C ASP A 3 27.38 -11.49 20.34
N ASP A 4 27.80 -12.28 19.35
CA ASP A 4 27.42 -12.08 17.95
C ASP A 4 25.90 -12.16 17.73
N VAL A 5 25.17 -12.87 18.60
CA VAL A 5 23.71 -12.97 18.54
C VAL A 5 23.09 -11.67 19.00
N ASP A 6 23.57 -11.09 20.11
CA ASP A 6 23.08 -9.81 20.61
C ASP A 6 23.25 -8.70 19.55
N PHE A 7 24.40 -8.64 18.87
CA PHE A 7 24.62 -7.67 17.78
C PHE A 7 23.75 -7.93 16.55
N ALA A 8 23.42 -9.18 16.25
CA ALA A 8 22.53 -9.53 15.15
C ALA A 8 21.09 -9.08 15.44
N ASP A 9 20.61 -9.31 16.67
CA ASP A 9 19.27 -8.93 17.10
C ASP A 9 19.08 -7.40 17.07
N GLU A 10 20.05 -6.64 17.59
CA GLU A 10 20.02 -5.16 17.51
C GLU A 10 19.88 -4.65 16.07
N ARG A 11 20.56 -5.31 15.12
CA ARG A 11 20.47 -4.95 13.70
C ARG A 11 19.10 -5.28 13.12
N ILE A 12 18.56 -6.45 13.43
CA ILE A 12 17.23 -6.87 12.98
C ILE A 12 16.17 -5.89 13.47
N GLU A 13 16.20 -5.54 14.75
CA GLU A 13 15.25 -4.59 15.35
C GLU A 13 15.32 -3.23 14.67
N LYS A 14 16.54 -2.73 14.42
CA LYS A 14 16.75 -1.44 13.77
C LYS A 14 16.26 -1.45 12.32
N GLU A 15 16.58 -2.48 11.56
CA GLU A 15 16.14 -2.64 10.18
C GLU A 15 14.61 -2.76 10.11
N LEU A 16 14.00 -3.57 10.98
CA LEU A 16 12.55 -3.72 11.07
C LEU A 16 11.86 -2.39 11.41
N ALA A 17 12.34 -1.68 12.43
CA ALA A 17 11.81 -0.38 12.82
C ALA A 17 11.88 0.64 11.68
N SER A 18 13.00 0.66 10.95
CA SER A 18 13.17 1.55 9.79
C SER A 18 12.20 1.22 8.65
N ALA A 19 11.99 -0.07 8.36
CA ALA A 19 11.07 -0.52 7.31
C ALA A 19 9.61 -0.23 7.67
N LEU A 20 9.22 -0.42 8.93
CA LEU A 20 7.90 -0.07 9.44
C LEU A 20 7.65 1.44 9.38
N ALA A 21 8.65 2.26 9.69
CA ALA A 21 8.54 3.71 9.61
C ALA A 21 8.46 4.22 8.16
N ALA A 22 9.16 3.57 7.23
CA ALA A 22 9.17 3.92 5.81
C ALA A 22 7.93 3.44 5.03
N ARG A 23 7.02 2.68 5.67
CA ARG A 23 5.82 2.18 5.00
C ARG A 23 4.94 3.32 4.50
N VAL A 24 4.32 3.14 3.35
CA VAL A 24 3.34 4.09 2.81
C VAL A 24 2.10 4.09 3.71
N ILE A 25 1.76 5.24 4.27
CA ILE A 25 0.52 5.46 5.01
C ILE A 25 -0.40 6.29 4.11
N TYR A 26 -1.50 5.68 3.68
CA TYR A 26 -2.52 6.37 2.90
C TYR A 26 -3.37 7.26 3.82
N SER A 27 -3.44 8.54 3.50
CA SER A 27 -4.20 9.54 4.24
C SER A 27 -4.85 10.52 3.27
N GLY A 28 -6.01 11.05 3.64
CA GLY A 28 -6.70 12.10 2.90
C GLY A 28 -8.14 11.75 2.56
N GLU A 29 -8.81 12.68 1.89
CA GLU A 29 -10.20 12.54 1.45
C GLU A 29 -10.27 11.65 0.21
N SER A 30 -11.08 10.61 0.29
CA SER A 30 -11.34 9.71 -0.83
C SER A 30 -12.30 10.34 -1.84
N ALA A 31 -12.05 10.16 -3.13
CA ALA A 31 -12.97 10.58 -4.18
C ALA A 31 -14.28 9.77 -4.10
N LEU A 32 -15.37 10.40 -4.55
CA LEU A 32 -16.69 9.77 -4.62
C LEU A 32 -16.91 9.06 -5.96
N GLU A 33 -16.27 9.56 -7.01
CA GLU A 33 -16.42 9.09 -8.39
C GLU A 33 -15.04 8.85 -8.99
N CYS A 34 -14.91 7.75 -9.74
CA CYS A 34 -13.71 7.41 -10.49
C CYS A 34 -13.70 8.10 -11.85
N GLU A 35 -12.52 8.30 -12.45
CA GLU A 35 -12.38 8.89 -13.80
C GLU A 35 -13.07 8.09 -14.92
N CYS A 36 -13.47 6.84 -14.66
CA CYS A 36 -14.27 6.04 -15.59
C CYS A 36 -15.78 6.34 -15.51
N GLY A 37 -16.23 7.18 -14.57
CA GLY A 37 -17.64 7.50 -14.31
C GLY A 37 -18.36 6.52 -13.38
N GLU A 38 -17.63 5.61 -12.71
CA GLU A 38 -18.20 4.70 -11.70
C GLU A 38 -18.09 5.30 -10.29
N GLU A 39 -19.13 5.11 -9.48
CA GLU A 39 -19.09 5.48 -8.06
C GLU A 39 -18.10 4.60 -7.27
N ILE A 40 -17.30 5.24 -6.41
CA ILE A 40 -16.36 4.55 -5.53
C ILE A 40 -17.12 4.08 -4.29
N SER A 41 -17.19 2.75 -4.12
CA SER A 41 -17.86 2.12 -2.98
C SER A 41 -17.30 2.61 -1.65
N GLU A 42 -18.16 2.74 -0.64
CA GLU A 42 -17.75 3.16 0.70
C GLU A 42 -16.71 2.22 1.31
N GLY A 43 -16.82 0.91 1.04
CA GLY A 43 -15.83 -0.07 1.47
C GLY A 43 -14.41 0.25 0.96
N ARG A 44 -14.27 0.73 -0.28
CA ARG A 44 -12.99 1.18 -0.84
C ARG A 44 -12.49 2.45 -0.15
N ARG A 45 -13.38 3.41 0.09
CA ARG A 45 -13.05 4.69 0.75
C ARG A 45 -12.56 4.51 2.18
N LEU A 46 -13.13 3.54 2.91
CA LEU A 46 -12.72 3.18 4.26
C LEU A 46 -11.42 2.36 4.28
N ALA A 47 -11.25 1.43 3.33
CA ALA A 47 -10.06 0.58 3.28
C ALA A 47 -8.80 1.35 2.86
N VAL A 48 -8.92 2.31 1.95
CA VAL A 48 -7.80 3.14 1.47
C VAL A 48 -8.22 4.61 1.51
N PRO A 49 -7.86 5.33 2.59
CA PRO A 49 -8.09 6.77 2.68
C PRO A 49 -7.36 7.51 1.54
N GLY A 50 -8.08 8.35 0.79
CA GLY A 50 -7.53 9.06 -0.36
C GLY A 50 -7.62 8.28 -1.69
N VAL A 51 -8.45 7.23 -1.76
CA VAL A 51 -8.65 6.48 -3.00
C VAL A 51 -9.28 7.36 -4.09
N LYS A 52 -8.74 7.30 -5.31
CA LYS A 52 -9.20 8.07 -6.48
C LYS A 52 -9.79 7.20 -7.60
N GLU A 53 -9.57 5.89 -7.52
CA GLU A 53 -9.97 4.94 -8.56
C GLU A 53 -11.01 3.96 -8.01
N CYS A 54 -11.89 3.45 -8.86
CA CYS A 54 -12.75 2.32 -8.52
C CYS A 54 -11.93 1.02 -8.45
N ILE A 55 -12.56 -0.06 -7.97
CA ILE A 55 -11.87 -1.35 -7.79
C ILE A 55 -11.33 -1.91 -9.12
N THR A 56 -12.09 -1.76 -10.20
CA THR A 56 -11.74 -2.29 -11.52
C THR A 56 -10.53 -1.57 -12.13
N CYS A 57 -10.51 -0.24 -12.08
CA CYS A 57 -9.38 0.57 -12.53
C CYS A 57 -8.10 0.28 -11.72
N ALA A 58 -8.23 0.18 -10.40
CA ALA A 58 -7.08 -0.14 -9.54
C ALA A 58 -6.52 -1.55 -9.78
N GLU A 59 -7.37 -2.54 -10.04
CA GLU A 59 -6.92 -3.88 -10.43
C GLU A 59 -6.16 -3.86 -11.77
N GLN A 60 -6.65 -3.12 -12.75
CA GLN A 60 -5.95 -2.96 -14.03
C GLN A 60 -4.61 -2.26 -13.85
N ALA A 61 -4.54 -1.21 -13.03
CA ALA A 61 -3.29 -0.53 -12.70
C ALA A 61 -2.29 -1.48 -12.03
N ALA A 62 -2.76 -2.31 -11.09
CA ALA A 62 -1.93 -3.30 -10.43
C ALA A 62 -1.41 -4.38 -11.39
N LEU A 63 -2.24 -4.83 -12.35
CA LEU A 63 -1.81 -5.80 -13.37
C LEU A 63 -0.74 -5.23 -14.30
N LYS A 64 -0.89 -3.96 -14.71
CA LYS A 64 0.11 -3.24 -15.50
C LYS A 64 1.44 -3.14 -14.75
N LEU A 65 1.40 -2.80 -13.45
CA LEU A 65 2.60 -2.73 -12.60
C LEU A 65 3.29 -4.09 -12.46
N ARG A 66 2.51 -5.17 -12.35
CA ARG A 66 3.01 -6.55 -12.27
C ARG A 66 3.51 -7.09 -13.61
N GLY A 67 3.37 -6.32 -14.70
CA GLY A 67 3.82 -6.72 -16.04
C GLY A 67 2.99 -7.85 -16.68
N VAL A 68 1.81 -8.16 -16.13
CA VAL A 68 0.95 -9.22 -16.66
C VAL A 68 0.13 -8.65 -17.82
N ARG A 69 0.50 -9.00 -19.06
CA ARG A 69 -0.29 -8.68 -20.25
C ARG A 69 -1.39 -9.74 -20.39
N ARG A 70 -2.65 -9.35 -20.26
CA ARG A 70 -3.77 -10.20 -20.70
C ARG A 70 -3.76 -10.20 -22.23
N GLY A 71 -3.39 -11.33 -22.82
CA GLY A 71 -3.59 -11.63 -24.24
C GLY A 71 -5.01 -12.10 -24.50
#